data_AF-A0A9D6FF00-F1
#
_entry.id   AF-A0A9D6FF00-F1
#
_cell.length_a   1.000
_cell.length_b   1.000
_cell.length_c   1.000
_cell.angle_alpha   90.00
_cell.angle_beta   90.00
_cell.angle_gamma   90.00
#
_symmetry.space_group_name_H-M   'P 1'
#
loop_
_entity.id
_entity.type
_entity.pdbx_description
1 polymer ?
#
loop_
_entity_poly.entity_id
_entity_poly.type
_entity_poly.pdbx_seq_one_letter_code
_entity_poly.pdbx_strand_id
1 'polypeptide(L)'
;MTGNEYEIRGALLIGWLPDPRKAREYLTLEAQRRLADRLARIEGHVRSIRRMVVDHRCADEILIQIAAVKAELNQTAAALIDSEI
;
A
#
# COMPACT_ATOMS: atom_id res chain seq x y z
N MET A 1 16.77 -16.26 14.59
CA MET A 1 16.13 -15.08 15.23
C MET A 1 16.39 -13.90 14.32
N THR A 2 15.34 -13.29 13.79
CA THR A 2 15.42 -12.11 12.92
C THR A 2 15.85 -10.91 13.75
N GLY A 3 17.17 -10.71 13.88
CA GLY A 3 17.77 -9.49 14.40
C GLY A 3 17.80 -8.46 13.28
N ASN A 4 16.94 -7.48 13.39
CA ASN A 4 16.70 -6.43 12.42
C ASN A 4 17.99 -5.62 12.16
N GLU A 5 18.38 -5.43 10.90
CA GLU A 5 19.62 -4.74 10.46
C GLU A 5 19.73 -3.27 10.90
N TYR A 6 18.74 -2.73 11.61
CA TYR A 6 18.73 -1.34 12.07
C TYR A 6 19.55 -1.05 13.34
N GLU A 7 20.21 -2.05 13.95
CA GLU A 7 20.81 -1.85 15.28
C GLU A 7 22.30 -1.46 15.29
N ILE A 8 23.03 -1.46 14.15
CA ILE A 8 24.51 -1.32 14.17
C ILE A 8 25.06 -0.04 13.50
N ARG A 9 24.25 0.98 13.19
CA ARG A 9 24.77 2.25 12.60
C ARG A 9 24.33 3.52 13.35
N GLY A 10 24.48 3.52 14.66
CA GLY A 10 23.99 4.55 15.59
C GLY A 10 24.76 5.89 15.71
N ALA A 11 25.72 6.22 14.83
CA ALA A 11 26.50 7.47 14.99
C ALA A 11 26.56 8.41 13.76
N LEU A 12 26.03 8.00 12.59
CA LEU A 12 26.10 8.78 11.35
C LEU A 12 24.74 9.11 10.72
N LEU A 13 23.62 8.77 11.39
CA LEU A 13 22.27 8.87 10.83
C LEU A 13 21.36 9.92 11.49
N ILE A 14 21.91 10.86 12.28
CA ILE A 14 21.09 11.94 12.87
C ILE A 14 20.55 12.90 11.78
N GLY A 15 21.16 12.92 10.59
CA GLY A 15 20.73 13.76 9.46
C GLY A 15 19.66 13.16 8.52
N TRP A 16 19.31 11.88 8.65
CA TRP A 16 18.29 11.20 7.81
C TRP A 16 17.29 10.41 8.66
N LEU A 17 16.98 10.86 9.88
CA LEU A 17 15.77 10.37 10.55
C LEU A 17 14.62 11.28 10.10
N PRO A 18 13.62 10.80 9.32
CA PRO A 18 12.45 11.61 8.99
C PRO A 18 11.84 12.16 10.29
N ASP A 19 11.56 13.47 10.33
CA ASP A 19 11.06 14.12 11.54
C ASP A 19 9.80 13.37 12.02
N PRO A 20 9.79 12.81 13.24
CA PRO A 20 8.64 12.07 13.76
C PRO A 20 7.36 12.93 13.85
N ARG A 21 7.48 14.26 13.76
CA ARG A 21 6.35 15.18 13.62
C ARG A 21 5.81 15.24 12.19
N LYS A 22 6.66 15.15 11.15
CA LYS A 22 6.22 15.06 9.74
C LYS A 22 5.44 13.78 9.45
N ALA A 23 5.72 12.70 10.17
CA ALA A 23 4.96 11.45 10.06
C ALA A 23 3.46 11.61 10.41
N ARG A 24 3.06 12.70 11.08
CA ARG A 24 1.66 13.00 11.40
C ARG A 24 0.96 13.92 10.40
N GLU A 25 1.69 14.56 9.49
CA GLU A 25 1.19 15.66 8.63
C GLU A 25 1.42 15.39 7.13
N TYR A 26 1.76 14.16 6.73
CA TYR A 26 1.95 13.81 5.32
C TYR A 26 0.62 13.65 4.55
N LEU A 27 -0.51 13.60 5.26
CA LEU A 27 -1.85 13.54 4.67
C LEU A 27 -2.84 14.37 5.47
N THR A 28 -3.74 15.04 4.76
CA THR A 28 -4.97 15.56 5.37
C THR A 28 -5.85 14.39 5.85
N LEU A 29 -6.69 14.61 6.87
CA LEU A 29 -7.64 13.59 7.35
C LEU A 29 -8.58 13.09 6.23
N GLU A 30 -8.95 13.97 5.31
CA GLU A 30 -9.77 13.63 4.16
C GLU A 30 -9.02 12.74 3.15
N ALA A 31 -7.75 13.06 2.86
CA ALA A 31 -6.90 12.22 2.03
C ALA A 31 -6.64 10.85 2.67
N GLN A 32 -6.38 10.82 3.98
CA GLN A 32 -6.23 9.58 4.74
C GLN A 32 -7.47 8.69 4.64
N ARG A 33 -8.67 9.26 4.83
CA ARG A 33 -9.93 8.51 4.71
C ARG A 33 -10.13 7.98 3.29
N ARG A 34 -9.92 8.81 2.26
CA ARG A 34 -10.03 8.39 0.86
C ARG A 34 -9.06 7.26 0.52
N LEU A 35 -7.84 7.33 1.04
CA LEU A 35 -6.83 6.30 0.84
C LEU A 35 -7.23 4.99 1.50
N ALA A 36 -7.71 5.04 2.75
CA ALA A 36 -8.23 3.88 3.46
C ALA A 36 -9.40 3.23 2.72
N ASP A 37 -10.36 4.02 2.22
CA ASP A 37 -11.51 3.51 1.45
C ASP A 37 -11.09 2.85 0.12
N ARG A 38 -10.04 3.36 -0.54
CA ARG A 38 -9.47 2.73 -1.74
C ARG A 38 -8.80 1.40 -1.40
N LEU A 39 -8.00 1.35 -0.35
CA LEU A 39 -7.32 0.13 0.09
C LEU A 39 -8.32 -0.94 0.53
N ALA A 40 -9.40 -0.57 1.22
CA ALA A 40 -10.46 -1.51 1.59
C ALA A 40 -11.14 -2.15 0.37
N ARG A 41 -11.36 -1.39 -0.70
CA ARG A 41 -11.89 -1.94 -1.97
C ARG A 41 -10.91 -2.92 -2.62
N ILE A 42 -9.63 -2.55 -2.67
CA ILE A 42 -8.55 -3.41 -3.20
C ILE A 42 -8.48 -4.72 -2.42
N GLU A 43 -8.59 -4.68 -1.09
CA GLU A 43 -8.64 -5.88 -0.24
C GLU A 43 -9.83 -6.79 -0.62
N GLY A 44 -11.00 -6.20 -0.87
CA GLY A 44 -12.18 -6.91 -1.37
C GLY A 44 -11.90 -7.61 -2.70
N HIS A 45 -11.24 -6.93 -3.65
CA HIS A 45 -10.87 -7.52 -4.94
C HIS A 45 -9.87 -8.67 -4.79
N VAL A 46 -8.84 -8.51 -3.95
CA VAL A 46 -7.88 -9.59 -3.66
C VAL A 46 -8.57 -10.81 -3.03
N ARG A 47 -9.54 -10.58 -2.12
CA ARG A 47 -10.34 -11.66 -1.54
C ARG A 47 -11.18 -12.39 -2.59
N SER A 48 -11.76 -11.65 -3.55
CA SER A 48 -12.48 -12.22 -4.69
C SER A 48 -11.57 -13.08 -5.58
N ILE A 49 -10.37 -12.59 -5.91
CA ILE A 49 -9.36 -13.36 -6.68
C ILE A 49 -9.00 -14.66 -5.95
N ARG A 50 -8.76 -14.60 -4.63
CA ARG A 50 -8.51 -15.81 -3.83
C ARG A 50 -9.66 -16.81 -3.96
N ARG A 51 -10.90 -16.33 -3.98
CA ARG A 51 -12.07 -17.20 -4.17
C ARG A 51 -12.09 -17.82 -5.58
N MET A 52 -11.76 -17.06 -6.62
CA MET A 52 -11.64 -17.59 -7.99
C MET A 52 -10.61 -18.72 -8.10
N VAL A 53 -9.49 -18.62 -7.37
CA VAL A 53 -8.46 -19.67 -7.33
C VAL A 53 -9.01 -20.94 -6.66
N VAL A 54 -9.68 -20.81 -5.52
CA VAL A 54 -10.29 -21.94 -4.80
C VAL A 54 -11.41 -22.58 -5.60
N ASP A 55 -12.18 -21.79 -6.34
CA ASP A 55 -13.27 -22.25 -7.20
C ASP A 55 -12.76 -22.77 -8.57
N HIS A 56 -11.44 -22.93 -8.75
CA HIS A 56 -10.79 -23.46 -9.96
C HIS A 56 -11.19 -22.75 -11.26
N ARG A 57 -11.35 -21.41 -11.20
CA ARG A 57 -11.65 -20.60 -12.38
C ARG A 57 -10.50 -20.57 -13.39
N CYS A 58 -10.82 -20.19 -14.62
CA CYS A 58 -9.86 -20.12 -15.71
C CYS A 58 -8.75 -19.11 -15.41
N ALA A 59 -7.52 -19.46 -15.79
CA ALA A 59 -6.33 -18.68 -15.46
C ALA A 59 -6.32 -17.28 -16.11
N ASP A 60 -6.86 -17.16 -17.33
CA ASP A 60 -7.06 -15.90 -18.04
C ASP A 60 -7.98 -14.95 -17.27
N GLU A 61 -9.09 -15.45 -16.72
CA GLU A 61 -10.01 -14.66 -15.91
C GLU A 61 -9.35 -14.16 -14.63
N ILE A 62 -8.58 -15.04 -13.96
CA ILE A 62 -7.80 -14.68 -12.77
C ILE A 62 -6.76 -13.60 -13.11
N LEU A 63 -6.04 -13.75 -14.23
CA LEU A 63 -5.05 -12.77 -14.70
C LEU A 63 -5.68 -11.40 -14.99
N ILE A 64 -6.87 -11.38 -15.59
CA ILE A 64 -7.62 -10.13 -15.82
C ILE A 64 -7.91 -9.42 -14.49
N GLN A 65 -8.36 -10.16 -13.48
CA GLN A 65 -8.66 -9.56 -12.17
C GLN A 65 -7.40 -9.08 -11.44
N ILE A 66 -6.30 -9.83 -11.54
CA ILE A 66 -4.99 -9.40 -11.00
C ILE A 66 -4.54 -8.10 -11.68
N ALA A 67 -4.70 -8.00 -13.01
CA ALA A 67 -4.36 -6.79 -13.76
C ALA A 67 -5.21 -5.59 -13.32
N ALA A 68 -6.50 -5.79 -13.04
CA ALA A 68 -7.38 -4.76 -12.51
C ALA A 68 -6.91 -4.26 -11.12
N VAL A 69 -6.59 -5.18 -10.20
CA VAL A 69 -6.04 -4.83 -8.88
C VAL A 69 -4.73 -4.05 -8.99
N LYS A 70 -3.83 -4.46 -9.89
CA LYS A 70 -2.58 -3.72 -10.15
C LYS A 70 -2.85 -2.30 -10.64
N ALA A 71 -3.82 -2.12 -11.54
CA ALA A 71 -4.19 -0.78 -12.02
C ALA A 71 -4.77 0.10 -10.90
N GLU A 72 -5.62 -0.44 -10.04
CA GLU A 72 -6.17 0.27 -8.88
C GLU A 72 -5.10 0.65 -7.86
N LEU A 73 -4.12 -0.24 -7.60
CA LEU A 73 -2.97 0.07 -6.75
C LEU A 73 -2.14 1.21 -7.32
N ASN A 74 -1.86 1.20 -8.64
CA ASN A 74 -1.14 2.29 -9.29
C ASN A 74 -1.89 3.63 -9.17
N GLN A 75 -3.21 3.64 -9.36
CA GLN A 75 -4.04 4.84 -9.19
C GLN A 75 -4.08 5.32 -7.74
N THR A 76 -4.03 4.39 -6.79
CA THR A 76 -4.00 4.69 -5.35
C THR A 76 -2.65 5.30 -4.95
N ALA A 77 -1.54 4.79 -5.49
CA ALA A 77 -0.22 5.38 -5.29
C ALA A 77 -0.10 6.77 -5.92
N ALA A 78 -0.62 6.97 -7.15
CA ALA A 78 -0.64 8.29 -7.77
C ALA A 78 -1.42 9.31 -6.94
N ALA A 79 -2.60 8.91 -6.43
CA ALA A 79 -3.41 9.78 -5.57
C ALA A 79 -2.75 10.10 -4.22
N LEU A 80 -1.88 9.21 -3.71
CA LEU A 80 -1.09 9.49 -2.51
C LEU A 80 -0.08 10.60 -2.77
N ILE A 81 0.67 10.52 -3.86
CA ILE A 81 1.67 11.54 -4.25
C ILE A 81 1.01 12.90 -4.46
N ASP A 82 -0.15 12.96 -5.11
CA ASP A 82 -0.91 14.20 -5.30
C ASP A 82 -1.44 14.81 -3.98
N SER A 83 -1.47 14.02 -2.90
CA SER A 83 -2.00 14.43 -1.60
C SER A 83 -0.92 14.74 -0.56
N GLU A 84 0.35 14.50 -0.88
CA GLU A 84 1.48 14.98 -0.08
C GLU A 84 1.55 16.52 -0.21
N ILE A 85 1.61 17.22 0.92
CA ILE A 85 1.70 18.70 1.02
C ILE A 85 3.17 19.12 0.98
#